data_AF-A0A535U911-F1
#
_entry.id   AF-A0A535U911-F1
#
_cell.length_a   1.000
_cell.length_b   1.000
_cell.length_c   1.000
_cell.angle_alpha   90.00
_cell.angle_beta   90.00
_cell.angle_gamma   90.00
#
_symmetry.space_group_name_H-M   'P 1'
#
loop_
_entity.id
_entity.type
_entity.pdbx_description
1 polymer ?
#
loop_
_entity_poly.entity_id
_entity_poly.type
_entity_poly.pdbx_seq_one_letter_code
_entity_poly.pdbx_strand_id
1 'polypeptide(L)'
;MTAPTEVSGEELRARMMRKRTAIDLMELSFAEDAAVFAATDEYDELGFVSAIDWIRFNCHMTSGAAAASVAVGTTMDRLPRSVEAVSQSVR
;
A
#
# COMPACT_ATOMS: atom_id res chain seq x y z
N MET A 1 -11.48 -13.36 -36.70
CA MET A 1 -10.50 -12.44 -36.09
C MET A 1 -11.27 -11.22 -35.63
N THR A 2 -11.74 -11.22 -34.39
CA THR A 2 -12.60 -10.15 -33.85
C THR A 2 -11.72 -8.94 -33.56
N ALA A 3 -12.07 -7.77 -34.10
CA ALA A 3 -11.36 -6.53 -33.82
C ALA A 3 -11.34 -6.28 -32.29
N PRO A 4 -10.23 -5.79 -31.71
CA PRO A 4 -10.23 -5.39 -30.31
C PRO A 4 -11.30 -4.31 -30.14
N THR A 5 -12.27 -4.57 -29.27
CA THR A 5 -13.30 -3.60 -28.93
C THR A 5 -12.61 -2.37 -28.34
N GLU A 6 -12.70 -1.22 -29.02
CA GLU A 6 -12.17 0.04 -28.50
C GLU A 6 -12.86 0.34 -27.16
N VAL A 7 -12.10 0.24 -26.07
CA VAL A 7 -12.60 0.53 -24.72
C VAL A 7 -12.88 2.03 -24.64
N SER A 8 -14.13 2.39 -24.31
CA SER A 8 -14.52 3.80 -24.22
C SER A 8 -13.78 4.53 -23.09
N GLY A 9 -13.64 5.85 -23.21
CA GLY A 9 -13.04 6.67 -22.15
C GLY A 9 -13.77 6.57 -20.81
N GLU A 10 -15.10 6.40 -20.83
CA GLU A 10 -15.91 6.16 -19.64
C GLU A 10 -15.54 4.85 -18.95
N GLU A 11 -15.41 3.77 -19.73
CA GLU A 11 -15.04 2.45 -19.23
C GLU A 11 -13.61 2.45 -18.66
N LEU A 12 -12.68 3.18 -19.30
CA LEU A 12 -11.32 3.39 -18.78
C LEU A 12 -11.34 4.07 -17.41
N ARG A 13 -12.10 5.16 -17.24
CA ARG A 13 -12.20 5.87 -15.95
C ARG A 13 -12.78 4.97 -14.87
N ALA A 14 -13.87 4.26 -15.15
CA ALA A 14 -14.47 3.34 -14.19
C ALA A 14 -13.50 2.22 -13.78
N ARG A 15 -12.73 1.69 -14.73
CA ARG A 15 -11.69 0.69 -14.47
C ARG A 15 -10.54 1.26 -13.64
N MET A 16 -10.10 2.49 -13.90
CA MET A 16 -9.04 3.15 -13.12
C MET A 16 -9.47 3.36 -11.66
N MET A 17 -10.70 3.81 -11.42
CA MET A 17 -11.22 4.01 -10.05
C MET A 17 -11.21 2.70 -9.26
N ARG A 18 -11.75 1.62 -9.84
CA ARG A 18 -11.71 0.28 -9.20
C ARG A 18 -10.30 -0.20 -8.91
N LYS A 19 -9.37 0.00 -9.85
CA LYS A 19 -7.95 -0.34 -9.65
C LYS A 19 -7.34 0.48 -8.52
N ARG A 20 -7.60 1.79 -8.46
CA ARG A 20 -7.05 2.66 -7.41
C ARG A 20 -7.54 2.23 -6.03
N THR A 21 -8.84 1.95 -5.87
CA THR A 21 -9.39 1.42 -4.62
C THR A 21 -8.71 0.12 -4.20
N ALA A 22 -8.49 -0.81 -5.14
CA ALA A 22 -7.80 -2.06 -4.83
C ALA A 22 -6.34 -1.83 -4.41
N ILE A 23 -5.64 -0.91 -5.06
CA ILE A 23 -4.26 -0.56 -4.69
C ILE A 23 -4.25 0.13 -3.32
N ASP A 24 -5.19 1.01 -3.00
CA ASP A 24 -5.27 1.69 -1.71
C ASP A 24 -5.45 0.69 -0.55
N LEU A 25 -6.28 -0.33 -0.75
CA LEU A 25 -6.44 -1.41 0.23
C LEU A 25 -5.16 -2.24 0.39
N MET A 26 -4.47 -2.54 -0.71
CA MET A 26 -3.18 -3.22 -0.66
C MET A 26 -2.10 -2.38 0.00
N GLU A 27 -2.09 -1.06 -0.22
CA GLU A 27 -1.16 -0.12 0.43
C GLU A 27 -1.40 -0.05 1.95
N LEU A 28 -2.66 -0.10 2.40
CA LEU A 28 -2.99 -0.20 3.83
C LEU A 28 -2.53 -1.53 4.44
N SER A 29 -2.82 -2.65 3.77
CA SER A 29 -2.35 -3.97 4.22
C SER A 29 -0.82 -4.02 4.29
N PHE A 30 -0.13 -3.45 3.29
CA PHE A 30 1.33 -3.36 3.30
C PHE A 30 1.85 -2.47 4.43
N ALA A 31 1.17 -1.36 4.74
CA ALA A 31 1.54 -0.48 5.83
C ALA A 31 1.43 -1.20 7.19
N GLU A 32 0.39 -2.00 7.39
CA GLU A 32 0.24 -2.86 8.58
C GLU A 32 1.42 -3.83 8.72
N ASP A 33 1.73 -4.60 7.67
CA ASP A 33 2.88 -5.51 7.65
C ASP A 33 4.21 -4.77 7.88
N ALA A 34 4.39 -3.59 7.27
CA ALA A 34 5.58 -2.77 7.43
C ALA A 34 5.77 -2.30 8.89
N ALA A 35 4.69 -1.96 9.59
CA ALA A 35 4.75 -1.59 10.99
C ALA A 35 5.05 -2.79 11.88
N VAL A 36 4.45 -3.95 11.62
CA VAL A 36 4.74 -5.21 12.34
C VAL A 36 6.20 -5.61 12.13
N PHE A 37 6.68 -5.60 10.88
CA PHE A 37 8.08 -5.88 10.55
C PHE A 37 9.04 -4.91 11.24
N ALA A 38 8.72 -3.62 11.26
CA ALA A 38 9.53 -2.61 11.95
C ALA A 38 9.58 -2.78 13.48
N ALA A 39 8.61 -3.49 14.07
CA ALA A 39 8.61 -3.85 15.48
C ALA A 39 9.39 -5.14 15.80
N THR A 40 9.86 -5.87 14.78
CA THR A 40 10.80 -6.98 14.92
C THR A 40 12.25 -6.50 14.85
N ASP A 41 13.20 -7.41 15.10
CA ASP A 41 14.64 -7.18 14.91
C ASP A 41 15.17 -7.80 13.59
N GLU A 42 14.32 -8.35 12.73
CA GLU A 42 14.70 -9.07 11.50
C GLU A 42 15.53 -8.20 10.54
N TYR A 43 15.26 -6.90 10.46
CA TYR A 43 16.06 -6.01 9.61
C TYR A 43 17.52 -5.93 10.07
N ASP A 44 17.79 -6.03 11.37
CA ASP A 44 19.14 -6.03 11.94
C ASP A 44 19.82 -7.37 11.70
N GLU A 45 19.10 -8.49 11.86
CA GLU A 45 19.59 -9.84 11.53
C GLU A 45 19.98 -9.97 10.05
N LEU A 46 19.25 -9.27 9.17
CA LEU A 46 19.54 -9.17 7.74
C LEU A 46 20.61 -8.13 7.39
N GLY A 47 21.18 -7.43 8.39
CA GLY A 47 22.28 -6.49 8.23
C GLY A 47 21.89 -5.09 7.73
N PHE A 48 20.62 -4.72 7.83
CA PHE A 48 20.13 -3.39 7.48
C PHE A 48 20.09 -2.47 8.71
N VAL A 49 20.33 -1.18 8.49
CA VAL A 49 20.41 -0.19 9.59
C VAL A 49 19.04 0.21 10.18
N SER A 50 17.95 -0.14 9.50
CA SER A 50 16.57 0.04 9.97
C SER A 50 15.60 -0.73 9.08
N ALA A 51 14.39 -1.01 9.58
CA ALA A 51 13.30 -1.54 8.77
C ALA A 51 12.96 -0.66 7.56
N ILE A 52 13.05 0.68 7.70
CA ILE A 52 12.81 1.62 6.59
C ILE A 52 13.85 1.41 5.48
N ASP A 53 15.12 1.18 5.81
CA ASP A 53 16.15 0.94 4.82
C ASP A 53 15.97 -0.41 4.11
N TRP A 54 15.58 -1.45 4.86
CA TRP A 54 15.23 -2.74 4.29
C TRP A 54 14.06 -2.63 3.31
N ILE A 55 12.97 -1.96 3.70
CA ILE A 55 11.78 -1.76 2.87
C ILE A 55 12.14 -0.94 1.63
N ARG A 56 12.88 0.15 1.79
CA ARG A 56 13.32 1.00 0.68
C ARG A 56 14.09 0.19 -0.37
N PHE A 57 15.05 -0.63 0.07
CA PHE A 57 15.89 -1.41 -0.82
C PHE A 57 15.14 -2.58 -1.46
N ASN A 58 14.45 -3.41 -0.66
CA ASN A 58 13.86 -4.67 -1.11
C ASN A 58 12.47 -4.49 -1.74
N CYS A 59 11.71 -3.45 -1.35
CA CYS A 59 10.41 -3.15 -1.94
C CYS A 59 10.47 -2.03 -3.00
N HIS A 60 11.67 -1.59 -3.38
CA HIS A 60 11.91 -0.58 -4.42
C HIS A 60 11.18 0.75 -4.17
N MET A 61 11.17 1.19 -2.92
CA MET A 61 10.49 2.41 -2.52
C MET A 61 11.48 3.56 -2.36
N THR A 62 10.98 4.80 -2.40
CA THR A 62 11.76 5.94 -1.93
C THR A 62 11.81 5.94 -0.40
N SER A 63 12.81 6.59 0.21
CA SER A 63 12.92 6.66 1.67
C SER A 63 11.67 7.24 2.33
N GLY A 64 11.09 8.27 1.70
CA GLY A 64 9.85 8.89 2.19
C GLY A 64 8.65 7.97 2.12
N ALA A 65 8.50 7.20 1.04
CA ALA A 65 7.41 6.24 0.89
C ALA A 65 7.53 5.08 1.90
N ALA A 66 8.73 4.53 2.08
CA ALA A 66 8.98 3.48 3.07
C ALA A 66 8.70 3.96 4.51
N ALA A 67 9.18 5.15 4.87
CA ALA A 67 8.91 5.75 6.18
C ALA A 67 7.41 6.03 6.39
N ALA A 68 6.71 6.50 5.36
CA ALA A 68 5.28 6.73 5.41
C ALA A 68 4.50 5.43 5.65
N SER A 69 4.84 4.33 4.98
CA SER A 69 4.18 3.03 5.20
C SER A 69 4.30 2.56 6.65
N VAL A 70 5.49 2.63 7.25
CA VAL A 70 5.70 2.26 8.66
C VAL A 70 4.89 3.17 9.59
N ALA A 71 4.90 4.48 9.35
CA ALA A 71 4.16 5.45 10.16
C ALA A 71 2.63 5.27 10.06
N VAL A 72 2.12 5.00 8.85
CA VAL A 72 0.69 4.72 8.61
C VAL A 72 0.29 3.48 9.38
N GLY A 73 0.99 2.36 9.20
CA GLY A 73 0.69 1.10 9.89
C GLY A 73 0.68 1.24 11.41
N THR A 74 1.67 1.95 11.97
CA THR A 74 1.76 2.22 13.42
C THR A 74 0.55 2.99 13.96
N THR A 75 -0.14 3.74 13.10
CA THR A 75 -1.28 4.60 13.47
C THR A 75 -2.64 3.96 13.13
N MET A 76 -2.68 2.85 12.40
CA MET A 76 -3.92 2.22 11.92
C MET A 76 -4.87 1.82 13.05
N ASP A 77 -4.35 1.28 14.16
CA ASP A 77 -5.14 0.92 15.35
C ASP A 77 -5.86 2.13 16.00
N ARG A 78 -5.37 3.34 15.73
CA ARG A 78 -5.92 4.60 16.26
C ARG A 78 -6.88 5.28 15.29
N LEU A 79 -7.02 4.76 14.07
CA LEU A 79 -7.87 5.30 13.01
C LEU A 79 -8.83 4.25 12.39
N PRO A 80 -9.64 3.51 13.17
CA PRO A 80 -10.56 2.50 12.61
C PRO A 80 -11.47 3.06 11.51
N ARG A 81 -11.95 4.30 11.68
CA ARG A 81 -12.83 4.98 10.72
C ARG A 81 -12.16 5.32 9.38
N SER A 82 -10.85 5.52 9.34
CA SER A 82 -10.13 5.83 8.09
C SER A 82 -9.89 4.57 7.25
N VAL A 83 -9.59 3.45 7.92
CA VAL A 83 -9.47 2.13 7.28
C VAL A 83 -10.84 1.67 6.78
N GLU A 84 -11.89 1.83 7.60
CA GLU A 84 -13.26 1.56 7.19
C GLU A 84 -13.67 2.41 5.98
N ALA A 85 -13.35 3.71 5.95
CA ALA A 85 -13.68 4.59 4.82
C ALA A 85 -13.05 4.14 3.50
N VAL A 86 -11.81 3.62 3.51
CA VAL A 86 -11.18 3.08 2.30
C VAL A 86 -11.85 1.77 1.89
N SER A 87 -12.14 0.88 2.85
CA SER A 87 -12.85 -0.39 2.60
C SER A 87 -14.30 -0.23 2.13
N GLN A 88 -14.98 0.83 2.57
CA GLN A 88 -16.39 1.10 2.28
C GLN A 88 -16.60 2.08 1.12
N SER A 89 -15.54 2.60 0.49
CA SER A 89 -15.67 3.47 -0.70
C SER A 89 -16.24 2.75 -1.93
N VAL A 90 -16.59 1.47 -1.79
CA VAL A 90 -17.41 0.69 -2.72
C VAL A 90 -18.79 1.34 -2.88
N ARG A 91 -18.95 2.18 -3.90
CA ARG A 91 -20.23 2.48 -4.54
C ARG A 91 -20.08 2.39 -6.05
#